data_AF-A0A4R2MUS2-F1
#
_entry.id   AF-A0A4R2MUS2-F1
#
_cell.length_a   1.000
_cell.length_b   1.000
_cell.length_c   1.000
_cell.angle_alpha   90.00
_cell.angle_beta   90.00
_cell.angle_gamma   90.00
#
_symmetry.space_group_name_H-M   'P 1'
#
loop_
_entity.id
_entity.type
_entity.pdbx_description
1 polymer ?
#
loop_
_entity_poly.entity_id
_entity_poly.type
_entity_poly.pdbx_seq_one_letter_code
_entity_poly.pdbx_strand_id
1 'polypeptide(L)'
;MSIIEKTIDELSTVLNKINDVTIIAMGQQEFKKILAILYGLLNNYKNRRESNLNSVTVIEQSHQMLEKIVRHHIKNQLIASQDTVHIFNENIKLLLLIVNSDFGIDENSYSGATQTSMFLRALKASGINPPGYFEIITHSRWRDSKLEEELDSKALYFAAQNIKKYSIFIFEMGKNGIYIQDPFNSSPTDRHLGIYSKIKSLTTSYNSLPSQQESQNT
;
A
#
# COMPACT_ATOMS: atom_id res chain seq x y z
N MET A 1 8.80 -28.86 3.35
CA MET A 1 7.90 -27.69 3.33
C MET A 1 8.72 -26.47 3.67
N SER A 2 8.81 -25.51 2.76
CA SER A 2 9.53 -24.27 2.98
C SER A 2 8.84 -23.42 4.05
N ILE A 3 9.56 -22.47 4.66
CA ILE A 3 8.98 -21.55 5.63
C ILE A 3 7.85 -20.70 5.02
N ILE A 4 7.98 -20.32 3.74
CA ILE A 4 6.96 -19.56 3.02
C ILE A 4 5.69 -20.40 2.80
N GLU A 5 5.81 -21.65 2.34
CA GLU A 5 4.66 -22.57 2.20
C GLU A 5 3.95 -22.75 3.54
N LYS A 6 4.73 -23.02 4.61
CA LYS A 6 4.18 -23.18 5.95
C LYS A 6 3.44 -21.94 6.43
N THR A 7 4.02 -20.75 6.23
CA THR A 7 3.37 -19.50 6.61
C THR A 7 2.09 -19.26 5.80
N ILE A 8 2.09 -19.55 4.50
CA ILE A 8 0.89 -19.42 3.65
C ILE A 8 -0.22 -20.37 4.11
N ASP A 9 0.11 -21.62 4.43
CA ASP A 9 -0.87 -22.60 4.92
C ASP A 9 -1.47 -22.19 6.28
N GLU A 10 -0.61 -21.72 7.19
CA GLU A 10 -1.03 -21.21 8.50
C GLU A 10 -1.90 -19.95 8.37
N LEU A 11 -1.50 -18.99 7.52
CA LEU A 11 -2.30 -17.78 7.23
C LEU A 11 -3.65 -18.14 6.61
N SER A 12 -3.68 -19.05 5.63
CA SER A 12 -4.92 -19.51 5.00
C SER A 12 -5.87 -20.14 6.02
N THR A 13 -5.33 -20.92 6.95
CA THR A 13 -6.10 -21.52 8.05
C THR A 13 -6.73 -20.45 8.95
N VAL A 14 -6.00 -19.39 9.28
CA VAL A 14 -6.55 -18.29 10.11
C VAL A 14 -7.53 -17.43 9.31
N LEU A 15 -7.23 -17.11 8.05
CA LEU A 15 -8.11 -16.33 7.17
C LEU A 15 -9.48 -17.02 6.98
N ASN A 16 -9.51 -18.35 6.88
CA ASN A 16 -10.77 -19.11 6.81
C ASN A 16 -11.63 -18.98 8.07
N LYS A 17 -11.00 -18.75 9.23
CA LYS A 17 -11.69 -18.46 10.50
C LYS A 17 -12.23 -17.03 10.57
N ILE A 18 -11.78 -16.12 9.69
CA ILE A 18 -12.21 -14.72 9.59
C ILE A 18 -12.94 -14.51 8.26
N ASN A 19 -14.16 -15.01 8.18
CA ASN A 19 -15.06 -14.80 7.06
C ASN A 19 -16.19 -13.83 7.45
N ASP A 20 -17.02 -13.47 6.47
CA ASP A 20 -18.06 -12.45 6.65
C ASP A 20 -19.10 -12.81 7.72
N VAL A 21 -19.24 -14.10 8.04
CA VAL A 21 -20.15 -14.58 9.09
C VAL A 21 -19.45 -14.62 10.43
N THR A 22 -18.28 -15.25 10.51
CA THR A 22 -17.57 -15.46 11.78
C THR A 22 -17.10 -14.14 12.38
N ILE A 23 -16.73 -13.16 11.55
CA ILE A 23 -16.27 -11.86 12.01
C ILE A 23 -17.35 -11.10 12.79
N ILE A 24 -18.64 -11.34 12.50
CA ILE A 24 -19.77 -10.70 13.19
C ILE A 24 -19.92 -11.23 14.63
N ALA A 25 -19.60 -12.51 14.84
CA ALA A 25 -19.70 -13.15 16.14
C ALA A 25 -18.46 -12.96 17.03
N MET A 26 -17.40 -12.31 16.52
CA MET A 26 -16.15 -12.12 17.25
C MET A 26 -16.27 -10.97 18.27
N GLY A 27 -15.85 -11.25 19.50
CA GLY A 27 -15.63 -10.21 20.50
C GLY A 27 -14.24 -9.58 20.39
N GLN A 28 -13.99 -8.55 21.21
CA GLN A 28 -12.70 -7.86 21.24
C GLN A 28 -11.52 -8.80 21.57
N GLN A 29 -11.74 -9.81 22.41
CA GLN A 29 -10.69 -10.77 22.79
C GLN A 29 -10.30 -11.70 21.64
N GLU A 30 -11.28 -12.12 20.83
CA GLU A 30 -11.07 -12.93 19.64
C GLU A 30 -10.26 -12.15 18.59
N PHE A 31 -10.61 -10.88 18.35
CA PHE A 31 -9.83 -10.00 17.47
C PHE A 31 -8.39 -9.85 17.95
N LYS A 32 -8.19 -9.59 19.25
CA LYS A 32 -6.85 -9.48 19.84
C LYS A 32 -6.03 -10.77 19.63
N LYS A 33 -6.63 -11.93 19.88
CA LYS A 33 -5.97 -13.24 19.67
C LYS A 33 -5.58 -13.46 18.21
N ILE A 34 -6.47 -13.14 17.28
CA ILE A 34 -6.21 -13.25 15.85
C ILE A 34 -5.06 -12.37 15.41
N LEU A 35 -5.05 -11.10 15.83
CA LEU A 35 -3.98 -10.15 15.50
C LEU A 35 -2.63 -10.58 16.11
N ALA A 36 -2.64 -11.16 17.31
CA ALA A 36 -1.45 -11.71 17.94
C ALA A 36 -0.92 -12.96 17.20
N ILE A 37 -1.80 -13.84 16.74
CA ILE A 37 -1.44 -14.99 15.91
C ILE A 37 -0.81 -14.50 14.59
N LEU A 38 -1.45 -13.54 13.92
CA LEU A 38 -0.93 -12.95 12.69
C LEU A 38 0.46 -12.36 12.89
N TYR A 39 0.65 -11.60 13.97
CA TYR A 39 1.94 -11.02 14.32
C TYR A 39 3.01 -12.11 14.52
N GLY A 40 2.66 -13.17 15.25
CA GLY A 40 3.54 -14.33 15.46
C GLY A 40 3.95 -15.01 14.15
N LEU A 41 3.00 -15.22 13.24
CA LEU A 41 3.26 -15.81 11.92
C LEU A 41 4.19 -14.94 11.07
N LEU A 42 3.88 -13.65 10.97
CA LEU A 42 4.68 -12.68 10.22
C LEU A 42 6.09 -12.54 10.80
N ASN A 43 6.22 -12.54 12.13
CA ASN A 43 7.51 -12.39 12.79
C ASN A 43 8.37 -13.65 12.59
N ASN A 44 7.75 -14.83 12.72
CA ASN A 44 8.42 -16.09 12.42
C ASN A 44 8.87 -16.17 10.96
N TYR A 45 8.00 -15.76 10.03
CA TYR A 45 8.33 -15.67 8.61
C TYR A 45 9.53 -14.76 8.37
N LYS A 46 9.49 -13.52 8.86
CA LYS A 46 10.58 -12.54 8.73
C LYS A 46 11.92 -13.08 9.24
N ASN A 47 11.92 -13.78 10.38
CA ASN A 47 13.14 -14.23 11.04
C ASN A 47 13.73 -15.51 10.44
N ARG A 48 12.92 -16.33 9.77
CA ARG A 48 13.33 -17.66 9.27
C ARG A 48 13.33 -17.78 7.75
N ARG A 49 12.84 -16.77 7.02
CA ARG A 49 12.88 -16.76 5.56
C ARG A 49 14.32 -16.76 5.05
N GLU A 50 14.52 -17.48 3.96
CA GLU A 50 15.73 -17.41 3.16
C GLU A 50 15.73 -16.10 2.34
N SER A 51 16.92 -15.60 2.02
CA SER A 51 17.11 -14.41 1.19
C SER A 51 16.42 -14.60 -0.18
N ASN A 52 15.77 -13.56 -0.71
CA ASN A 52 15.19 -13.50 -2.07
C ASN A 52 13.86 -14.25 -2.31
N LEU A 53 13.05 -14.53 -1.29
CA LEU A 53 11.70 -15.08 -1.49
C LEU A 53 10.67 -13.99 -1.86
N ASN A 54 9.82 -14.30 -2.83
CA ASN A 54 8.70 -13.45 -3.23
C ASN A 54 7.57 -13.54 -2.17
N SER A 55 7.56 -12.58 -1.24
CA SER A 55 6.60 -12.52 -0.13
C SER A 55 5.20 -12.05 -0.48
N VAL A 56 4.88 -11.88 -1.77
CA VAL A 56 3.63 -11.24 -2.18
C VAL A 56 2.40 -11.95 -1.59
N THR A 57 2.33 -13.29 -1.66
CA THR A 57 1.17 -14.03 -1.14
C THR A 57 1.02 -13.89 0.38
N VAL A 58 2.13 -13.97 1.13
CA VAL A 58 2.13 -13.76 2.59
C VAL A 58 1.57 -12.38 2.93
N ILE A 59 2.02 -11.36 2.20
CA ILE A 59 1.60 -9.98 2.40
C ILE A 59 0.13 -9.78 2.01
N GLU A 60 -0.31 -10.28 0.85
CA GLU A 60 -1.68 -10.14 0.35
C GLU A 60 -2.70 -10.81 1.29
N GLN A 61 -2.41 -12.03 1.77
CA GLN A 61 -3.28 -12.72 2.72
C GLN A 61 -3.35 -11.98 4.06
N SER A 62 -2.20 -11.52 4.57
CA SER A 62 -2.15 -10.76 5.83
C SER A 62 -2.90 -9.43 5.73
N HIS A 63 -2.71 -8.71 4.62
CA HIS A 63 -3.47 -7.50 4.30
C HIS A 63 -4.97 -7.78 4.28
N GLN A 64 -5.41 -8.85 3.62
CA GLN A 64 -6.83 -9.22 3.55
C GLN A 64 -7.44 -9.45 4.94
N MET A 65 -6.69 -10.10 5.85
CA MET A 65 -7.14 -10.30 7.24
C MET A 65 -7.30 -8.97 7.97
N LEU A 66 -6.28 -8.11 7.91
CA LEU A 66 -6.30 -6.79 8.55
C LEU A 66 -7.43 -5.92 7.99
N GLU A 67 -7.60 -5.90 6.67
CA GLU A 67 -8.64 -5.15 5.98
C GLU A 67 -10.05 -5.59 6.43
N LYS A 68 -10.30 -6.89 6.54
CA LYS A 68 -11.58 -7.41 7.05
C LYS A 68 -11.86 -6.92 8.47
N ILE A 69 -10.86 -6.97 9.35
CA ILE A 69 -10.98 -6.50 10.73
C ILE A 69 -11.30 -5.00 10.79
N VAL A 70 -10.57 -4.18 10.03
CA VAL A 70 -10.80 -2.72 9.95
C VAL A 70 -12.20 -2.43 9.42
N ARG A 71 -12.58 -3.02 8.29
CA ARG A 71 -13.90 -2.82 7.67
C ARG A 71 -15.02 -3.19 8.62
N HIS A 72 -14.87 -4.28 9.38
CA HIS A 72 -15.85 -4.69 10.38
C HIS A 72 -16.00 -3.65 11.49
N HIS A 73 -14.90 -3.12 12.03
CA HIS A 73 -14.94 -2.08 13.06
C HIS A 73 -15.56 -0.78 12.53
N ILE A 74 -15.17 -0.33 11.33
CA ILE A 74 -15.70 0.89 10.71
C ILE A 74 -17.20 0.75 10.43
N LYS A 75 -17.61 -0.32 9.76
CA LYS A 75 -19.01 -0.53 9.33
C LYS A 75 -19.97 -0.61 10.50
N ASN A 76 -19.55 -1.21 11.61
CA ASN A 76 -20.38 -1.44 12.79
C ASN A 76 -20.11 -0.42 13.91
N GLN A 77 -19.28 0.60 13.67
CA GLN A 77 -18.91 1.63 14.65
C GLN A 77 -18.38 1.03 15.96
N LEU A 78 -17.64 -0.09 15.88
CA LEU A 78 -17.11 -0.77 17.04
C LEU A 78 -15.84 -0.08 17.51
N ILE A 79 -15.79 0.20 18.81
CA ILE A 79 -14.60 0.76 19.45
C ILE A 79 -13.58 -0.36 19.65
N ALA A 80 -12.39 -0.18 19.07
CA ALA A 80 -11.25 -1.05 19.30
C ALA A 80 -10.56 -0.69 20.63
N SER A 81 -10.17 -1.71 21.40
CA SER A 81 -9.34 -1.47 22.59
C SER A 81 -7.94 -0.98 22.20
N GLN A 82 -7.28 -0.22 23.07
CA GLN A 82 -5.92 0.29 22.82
C GLN A 82 -4.92 -0.83 22.50
N ASP A 83 -5.02 -1.96 23.19
CA ASP A 83 -4.19 -3.14 22.90
C ASP A 83 -4.41 -3.68 21.48
N THR A 84 -5.66 -3.71 21.02
CA THR A 84 -6.00 -4.18 19.66
C THR A 84 -5.40 -3.25 18.62
N VAL A 85 -5.49 -1.93 18.85
CA VAL A 85 -4.85 -0.91 18.01
C VAL A 85 -3.34 -1.06 17.99
N HIS A 86 -2.74 -1.30 19.14
CA HIS A 86 -1.30 -1.49 19.23
C HIS A 86 -0.85 -2.70 18.40
N ILE A 87 -1.45 -3.88 18.61
CA ILE A 87 -1.07 -5.10 17.87
C ILE A 87 -1.38 -4.95 16.36
N PHE A 88 -2.47 -4.28 16.00
CA PHE A 88 -2.80 -4.00 14.60
C PHE A 88 -1.70 -3.16 13.91
N ASN A 89 -1.25 -2.09 14.57
CA ASN A 89 -0.19 -1.24 14.06
C ASN A 89 1.17 -1.97 14.01
N GLU A 90 1.47 -2.84 14.97
CA GLU A 90 2.67 -3.68 14.93
C GLU A 90 2.65 -4.68 13.76
N ASN A 91 1.48 -5.23 13.40
CA ASN A 91 1.34 -6.05 12.19
C ASN A 91 1.62 -5.24 10.92
N ILE A 92 1.11 -4.01 10.82
CA ILE A 92 1.38 -3.13 9.65
C ILE A 92 2.88 -2.81 9.57
N LYS A 93 3.51 -2.39 10.67
CA LYS A 93 4.96 -2.12 10.68
C LYS A 93 5.75 -3.35 10.21
N LEU A 94 5.37 -4.54 10.66
CA LEU A 94 6.03 -5.77 10.29
C LEU A 94 5.85 -6.10 8.79
N LEU A 95 4.66 -5.91 8.23
CA LEU A 95 4.40 -6.05 6.80
C LEU A 95 5.22 -5.05 5.97
N LEU A 96 5.30 -3.78 6.38
CA LEU A 96 6.11 -2.77 5.71
C LEU A 96 7.60 -3.11 5.77
N LEU A 97 8.08 -3.69 6.88
CA LEU A 97 9.46 -4.19 6.97
C LEU A 97 9.71 -5.36 6.00
N ILE A 98 8.75 -6.27 5.84
CA ILE A 98 8.83 -7.37 4.87
C ILE A 98 8.84 -6.83 3.43
N VAL A 99 7.98 -5.86 3.12
CA VAL A 99 7.96 -5.19 1.81
C VAL A 99 9.29 -4.50 1.50
N ASN A 100 9.86 -3.78 2.46
CA ASN A 100 11.14 -3.11 2.27
C ASN A 100 12.27 -4.12 2.04
N SER A 101 12.35 -5.16 2.87
CA SER A 101 13.44 -6.14 2.73
C SER A 101 13.37 -6.95 1.45
N ASP A 102 12.17 -7.25 0.95
CA ASP A 102 11.99 -8.21 -0.14
C ASP A 102 11.81 -7.53 -1.49
N PHE A 103 11.29 -6.30 -1.51
CA PHE A 103 11.06 -5.54 -2.74
C PHE A 103 11.86 -4.22 -2.81
N GLY A 104 12.56 -3.83 -1.74
CA GLY A 104 13.29 -2.56 -1.68
C GLY A 104 12.37 -1.34 -1.63
N ILE A 105 11.13 -1.50 -1.16
CA ILE A 105 10.13 -0.42 -1.10
C ILE A 105 9.90 0.03 0.33
N ASP A 106 10.24 1.29 0.58
CA ASP A 106 10.03 2.06 1.79
C ASP A 106 9.25 3.36 1.49
N GLU A 107 9.11 4.23 2.51
CA GLU A 107 8.41 5.50 2.36
C GLU A 107 9.06 6.43 1.32
N ASN A 108 10.39 6.45 1.28
CA ASN A 108 11.15 7.35 0.42
C ASN A 108 11.06 6.93 -1.05
N SER A 109 11.28 5.64 -1.32
CA SER A 109 11.12 5.06 -2.65
C SER A 109 9.69 5.15 -3.16
N TYR A 110 8.69 4.88 -2.32
CA TYR A 110 7.28 5.06 -2.68
C TYR A 110 6.93 6.53 -2.99
N SER A 111 7.42 7.46 -2.17
CA SER A 111 7.21 8.90 -2.39
C SER A 111 7.90 9.40 -3.66
N GLY A 112 9.13 8.94 -3.92
CA GLY A 112 9.86 9.25 -5.15
C GLY A 112 9.18 8.68 -6.40
N ALA A 113 8.67 7.45 -6.33
CA ALA A 113 7.89 6.84 -7.40
C ALA A 113 6.60 7.64 -7.67
N THR A 114 5.89 8.02 -6.61
CA THR A 114 4.66 8.84 -6.70
C THR A 114 4.94 10.19 -7.34
N GLN A 115 6.01 10.88 -6.91
CA GLN A 115 6.42 12.15 -7.48
C GLN A 115 6.76 12.01 -8.97
N THR A 116 7.50 10.96 -9.33
CA THR A 116 7.86 10.68 -10.74
C THR A 116 6.62 10.45 -11.58
N SER A 117 5.68 9.63 -11.11
CA SER A 117 4.40 9.37 -11.81
C SER A 117 3.58 10.65 -11.99
N MET A 118 3.48 11.50 -10.94
CA MET A 118 2.80 12.80 -11.03
C MET A 118 3.46 13.74 -12.02
N PHE A 119 4.79 13.82 -12.05
CA PHE A 119 5.51 14.66 -13.01
C PHE A 119 5.37 14.16 -14.45
N LEU A 120 5.45 12.85 -14.68
CA LEU A 120 5.22 12.26 -16.00
C LEU A 120 3.80 12.53 -16.50
N ARG A 121 2.79 12.45 -15.62
CA ARG A 121 1.41 12.76 -15.98
C ARG A 121 1.22 14.26 -16.24
N ALA A 122 1.78 15.13 -15.41
CA ALA A 122 1.72 16.58 -15.61
C ALA A 122 2.38 17.00 -16.93
N LEU A 123 3.48 16.35 -17.30
CA LEU A 123 4.18 16.55 -18.57
C LEU A 123 3.26 16.25 -19.76
N LYS A 124 2.62 15.06 -19.74
CA LYS A 124 1.62 14.66 -20.73
C LYS A 124 0.44 15.65 -20.79
N ALA A 125 -0.13 16.00 -19.64
CA ALA A 125 -1.26 16.94 -19.54
C ALA A 125 -0.91 18.35 -20.02
N SER A 126 0.37 18.75 -19.92
CA SER A 126 0.89 20.02 -20.44
C SER A 126 1.13 19.99 -21.96
N GLY A 127 0.96 18.85 -22.62
CA GLY A 127 1.23 18.66 -24.05
C GLY A 127 2.72 18.65 -24.39
N ILE A 128 3.61 18.47 -23.41
CA ILE A 128 5.06 18.43 -23.63
C ILE A 128 5.46 17.00 -24.03
N ASN A 129 6.06 16.85 -25.21
CA ASN A 129 6.57 15.58 -25.73
C ASN A 129 8.09 15.61 -25.83
N PRO A 130 8.84 15.01 -24.88
CA PRO A 130 10.29 14.93 -24.97
C PRO A 130 10.75 14.02 -26.11
N PRO A 131 11.98 14.22 -26.64
CA PRO A 131 12.58 13.38 -27.69
C PRO A 131 12.47 11.87 -27.46
N GLY A 132 12.64 11.40 -26.22
CA GLY A 132 12.55 9.97 -25.87
C GLY A 132 11.13 9.37 -25.86
N TYR A 133 10.08 10.17 -26.09
CA TYR A 133 8.67 9.73 -26.00
C TYR A 133 7.96 9.68 -27.35
N PHE A 134 8.59 10.17 -28.44
CA PHE A 134 7.97 10.18 -29.78
C PHE A 134 7.68 8.78 -30.33
N GLU A 135 8.41 7.75 -29.89
CA GLU A 135 8.28 6.37 -30.38
C GLU A 135 7.40 5.49 -29.47
N ILE A 136 7.05 5.95 -28.27
CA ILE A 136 6.33 5.14 -27.28
C ILE A 136 4.88 5.62 -27.22
N ILE A 137 3.99 4.86 -27.85
CA ILE A 137 2.54 5.10 -27.74
C ILE A 137 2.16 4.87 -26.28
N THR A 138 2.08 5.95 -25.50
CA THR A 138 1.54 5.94 -24.14
C THR A 138 0.05 5.70 -24.23
N HIS A 139 -0.35 4.44 -24.42
CA HIS A 139 -1.75 4.05 -24.37
C HIS A 139 -2.26 4.45 -22.99
N SER A 140 -3.24 5.36 -22.96
CA SER A 140 -4.00 5.65 -21.76
C SER A 140 -4.55 4.33 -21.24
N ARG A 141 -4.05 3.89 -20.07
CA ARG A 141 -4.61 2.75 -19.34
C ARG A 141 -6.02 3.06 -18.81
N TRP A 142 -6.46 4.33 -18.89
CA TRP A 142 -7.67 4.84 -18.29
C TRP A 142 -8.75 4.87 -19.36
N ARG A 143 -9.57 3.82 -19.42
CA ARG A 143 -10.72 3.74 -20.34
C ARG A 143 -11.84 4.76 -20.03
N ASP A 144 -11.69 5.54 -18.96
CA ASP A 144 -12.64 6.56 -18.52
C ASP A 144 -11.99 7.96 -18.65
N SER A 145 -12.52 8.75 -19.58
CA SER A 145 -12.03 10.11 -19.87
C SER A 145 -12.20 11.06 -18.69
N LYS A 146 -13.24 10.90 -17.86
CA LYS A 146 -13.48 11.76 -16.69
C LYS A 146 -12.43 11.52 -15.61
N LEU A 147 -12.10 10.25 -15.36
CA LEU A 147 -11.05 9.88 -14.42
C LEU A 147 -9.68 10.38 -14.91
N GLU A 148 -9.43 10.30 -16.21
CA GLU A 148 -8.18 10.82 -16.80
C GLU A 148 -8.04 12.33 -16.60
N GLU A 149 -9.08 13.11 -16.87
CA GLU A 149 -9.11 14.57 -16.65
C GLU A 149 -8.89 14.94 -15.16
N GLU A 150 -9.51 14.21 -14.23
CA GLU A 150 -9.33 14.45 -12.80
C GLU A 150 -7.88 14.18 -12.36
N LEU A 151 -7.31 13.08 -12.82
CA LEU A 151 -5.93 12.71 -12.51
C LEU A 151 -4.93 13.69 -13.15
N ASP A 152 -5.18 14.16 -14.36
CA ASP A 152 -4.36 15.18 -15.03
C ASP A 152 -4.41 16.51 -14.28
N SER A 153 -5.60 16.94 -13.86
CA SER A 153 -5.79 18.15 -13.05
C SER A 153 -5.01 18.06 -11.72
N LYS A 154 -5.06 16.90 -11.05
CA LYS A 154 -4.28 16.65 -9.83
C LYS A 154 -2.78 16.69 -10.08
N ALA A 155 -2.31 16.11 -11.18
CA ALA A 155 -0.90 16.10 -11.54
C ALA A 155 -0.38 17.51 -11.87
N LEU A 156 -1.16 18.29 -12.63
CA LEU A 156 -0.85 19.69 -12.94
C LEU A 156 -0.81 20.55 -11.67
N TYR A 157 -1.78 20.39 -10.78
CA TYR A 157 -1.78 21.07 -9.48
C TYR A 157 -0.54 20.70 -8.66
N PHE A 158 -0.22 19.41 -8.56
CA PHE A 158 0.98 18.94 -7.86
C PHE A 158 2.27 19.52 -8.45
N ALA A 159 2.38 19.56 -9.78
CA ALA A 159 3.51 20.15 -10.49
C ALA A 159 3.62 21.66 -10.23
N ALA A 160 2.50 22.38 -10.21
CA ALA A 160 2.48 23.81 -9.87
C ALA A 160 2.97 24.07 -8.43
N GLN A 161 2.54 23.25 -7.46
CA GLN A 161 3.05 23.31 -6.08
C GLN A 161 4.55 22.97 -5.96
N ASN A 162 5.12 22.29 -6.95
CA ASN A 162 6.52 21.83 -6.98
C ASN A 162 7.29 22.37 -8.19
N ILE A 163 6.95 23.58 -8.66
CA ILE A 163 7.36 24.09 -9.99
C ILE A 163 8.87 24.00 -10.24
N LYS A 164 9.71 24.33 -9.26
CA LYS A 164 11.17 24.24 -9.38
C LYS A 164 11.66 22.82 -9.70
N LYS A 165 11.16 21.82 -8.97
CA LYS A 165 11.53 20.41 -9.18
C LYS A 165 11.00 19.90 -10.51
N TYR A 166 9.79 20.30 -10.88
CA TYR A 166 9.17 19.94 -12.15
C TYR A 166 9.92 20.53 -13.35
N SER A 167 10.34 21.80 -13.30
CA SER A 167 11.15 22.41 -14.35
C SER A 167 12.51 21.72 -14.54
N ILE A 168 13.19 21.35 -13.46
CA ILE A 168 14.44 20.57 -13.51
C ILE A 168 14.19 19.21 -14.17
N PHE A 169 13.11 18.53 -13.76
CA PHE A 169 12.72 17.24 -14.33
C PHE A 169 12.52 17.31 -15.85
N ILE A 170 11.74 18.30 -16.33
CA ILE A 170 11.53 18.52 -17.78
C ILE A 170 12.86 18.78 -18.50
N PHE A 171 13.69 19.67 -17.94
CA PHE A 171 14.97 20.04 -18.55
C PHE A 171 15.90 18.84 -18.72
N GLU A 172 16.05 18.01 -17.68
CA GLU A 172 16.89 16.81 -17.73
C GLU A 172 16.36 15.76 -18.71
N MET A 173 15.04 15.58 -18.80
CA MET A 173 14.43 14.70 -19.81
C MET A 173 14.70 15.19 -21.23
N GLY A 174 14.56 16.50 -21.47
CA GLY A 174 14.83 17.10 -22.78
C GLY A 174 16.31 17.05 -23.18
N LYS A 175 17.20 17.40 -22.24
CA LYS A 175 18.65 17.45 -22.46
C LYS A 175 19.24 16.07 -22.76
N ASN A 176 18.83 15.05 -22.00
CA ASN A 176 19.40 13.71 -22.12
C ASN A 176 18.64 12.81 -23.11
N GLY A 177 17.45 13.24 -23.56
CA GLY A 177 16.60 12.44 -24.45
C GLY A 177 16.13 11.12 -23.82
N ILE A 178 16.14 11.02 -22.50
CA ILE A 178 15.88 9.77 -21.77
C ILE A 178 14.37 9.54 -21.63
N TYR A 179 13.95 8.32 -21.95
CA TYR A 179 12.63 7.82 -21.56
C TYR A 179 12.64 7.37 -20.08
N ILE A 180 11.70 7.89 -19.30
CA ILE A 180 11.46 7.47 -17.92
C ILE A 180 10.13 6.72 -17.87
N GLN A 181 10.19 5.41 -17.59
CA GLN A 181 8.97 4.62 -17.43
C GLN A 181 8.27 5.00 -16.13
N ASP A 182 6.94 5.09 -16.16
CA ASP A 182 6.15 5.28 -14.95
C ASP A 182 6.30 4.05 -14.03
N PRO A 183 6.79 4.22 -12.78
CA PRO A 183 6.93 3.13 -11.81
C PRO A 183 5.61 2.38 -11.53
N PHE A 184 4.46 3.03 -11.72
CA PHE A 184 3.14 2.42 -11.53
C PHE A 184 2.60 1.73 -12.79
N ASN A 185 3.35 1.73 -13.89
CA ASN A 185 3.01 1.03 -15.14
C ASN A 185 4.07 -0.01 -15.57
N SER A 186 5.06 -0.27 -14.72
CA SER A 186 6.16 -1.19 -14.98
C SER A 186 6.15 -2.35 -14.00
N SER A 187 5.88 -3.56 -14.49
CA SER A 187 6.01 -4.76 -13.67
C SER A 187 7.48 -5.16 -13.47
N PRO A 188 7.86 -5.69 -12.28
CA PRO A 188 7.00 -6.00 -11.12
C PRO A 188 6.77 -4.83 -10.15
N THR A 189 7.41 -3.68 -10.40
CA THR A 189 7.42 -2.50 -9.54
C THR A 189 6.01 -1.96 -9.27
N ASP A 190 5.14 -1.93 -10.28
CA ASP A 190 3.75 -1.48 -10.16
C ASP A 190 2.96 -2.27 -9.12
N ARG A 191 3.10 -3.60 -9.15
CA ARG A 191 2.49 -4.50 -8.17
C ARG A 191 3.03 -4.25 -6.78
N HIS A 192 4.34 -4.13 -6.63
CA HIS A 192 4.97 -3.95 -5.31
C HIS A 192 4.63 -2.59 -4.68
N LEU A 193 4.62 -1.50 -5.48
CA LEU A 193 4.16 -0.18 -5.04
C LEU A 193 2.68 -0.20 -4.66
N GLY A 194 1.84 -0.93 -5.41
CA GLY A 194 0.44 -1.15 -5.08
C GLY A 194 0.24 -1.87 -3.75
N ILE A 195 1.05 -2.90 -3.47
CA ILE A 195 1.05 -3.60 -2.18
C ILE A 195 1.43 -2.67 -1.04
N TYR A 196 2.51 -1.89 -1.20
CA TYR A 196 2.93 -0.90 -0.21
C TYR A 196 1.81 0.10 0.11
N SER A 197 1.19 0.66 -0.93
CA SER A 197 0.08 1.62 -0.81
C SER A 197 -1.10 1.05 -0.01
N LYS A 198 -1.49 -0.19 -0.31
CA LYS A 198 -2.58 -0.91 0.37
C LYS A 198 -2.30 -1.12 1.86
N ILE A 199 -1.10 -1.56 2.22
CA ILE A 199 -0.73 -1.75 3.64
C ILE A 199 -0.73 -0.41 4.38
N LYS A 200 -0.17 0.63 3.75
CA LYS A 200 -0.09 1.96 4.37
C LYS A 200 -1.48 2.56 4.61
N SER A 201 -2.43 2.38 3.69
CA SER A 201 -3.79 2.92 3.84
C SER A 201 -4.55 2.32 5.03
N LEU A 202 -4.29 1.05 5.39
CA LEU A 202 -4.87 0.41 6.59
C LEU A 202 -4.50 1.15 7.88
N THR A 203 -3.29 1.72 7.95
CA THR A 203 -2.86 2.53 9.12
C THR A 203 -3.77 3.74 9.30
N THR A 204 -4.03 4.46 8.21
CA THR A 204 -4.90 5.64 8.21
C THR A 204 -6.33 5.28 8.57
N SER A 205 -6.87 4.21 7.97
CA SER A 205 -8.24 3.76 8.24
C SER A 205 -8.43 3.30 9.69
N TYR A 206 -7.49 2.59 10.27
CA TYR A 206 -7.63 2.09 11.64
C TYR A 206 -7.43 3.18 12.69
N ASN A 207 -6.51 4.12 12.47
CA ASN A 207 -6.32 5.27 13.36
C ASN A 207 -7.49 6.27 13.32
N SER A 208 -8.37 6.18 12.31
CA SER A 208 -9.59 6.98 12.23
C SER A 208 -10.77 6.39 13.03
N LEU A 209 -10.60 5.22 13.63
CA LEU A 209 -11.63 4.62 14.48
C LEU A 209 -11.81 5.44 15.78
N PRO A 210 -13.04 5.56 16.29
CA PRO A 210 -13.28 6.23 17.56
C PRO A 210 -12.48 5.56 18.68
N SER A 211 -11.58 6.31 19.32
CA SER A 211 -10.83 5.86 20.49
C SER A 211 -11.57 6.22 21.78
N GLN A 212 -11.53 5.32 22.77
CA GLN A 212 -12.24 5.42 24.06
C GLN A 212 -11.76 6.55 25.00
N GLN A 213 -11.14 7.62 24.50
CA GLN A 213 -10.57 8.70 25.33
C GLN A 213 -11.57 9.78 25.78
N GLU A 214 -12.84 9.73 25.37
CA GLU A 214 -13.82 10.80 25.70
C GLU A 214 -14.87 10.44 26.76
N SER A 215 -14.76 9.30 27.45
CA SER A 215 -15.83 8.85 28.38
C SER A 215 -15.50 8.91 29.87
N GLN A 216 -14.42 9.61 30.28
CA GLN A 216 -14.04 9.71 31.71
C GLN A 216 -14.09 11.13 32.30
N ASN A 217 -14.62 12.12 31.57
CA ASN A 217 -14.85 13.47 32.10
C ASN A 217 -16.31 13.89 31.95
N THR A 218 -17.22 13.20 32.64
CA THR A 218 -18.54 13.73 33.04
C THR A 218 -18.98 13.07 34.33
#